data_AF-A0AAP2BID7-F1
#
_entry.id   AF-A0AAP2BID7-F1
#
_cell.length_a   1.000
_cell.length_b   1.000
_cell.length_c   1.000
_cell.angle_alpha   90.00
_cell.angle_beta   90.00
_cell.angle_gamma   90.00
#
_symmetry.space_group_name_H-M   'P 1'
#
loop_
_entity.id
_entity.type
_entity.pdbx_description
1 polymer ?
#
loop_
_entity_poly.entity_id
_entity_poly.type
_entity_poly.pdbx_seq_one_letter_code
_entity_poly.pdbx_strand_id
1 'polypeptide(L)'
;MRDIIKSIVDAIDYQKMIRHDSHPVFGQFVVVGPNFGPIESRLGYCVQVRKKVGQFGSDIVFLRHRDGNLTTHENNCYVAVSEQQERLARSVFKVLPDEEEPELGYRDPNGVHETGFVIENSASKAATGGHSVVITVRRSTS
;
A
#
# COMPACT_ATOMS: atom_id res chain seq x y z
N MET A 1 23.93 -9.66 -5.16
CA MET A 1 22.64 -9.96 -4.51
C MET A 1 21.56 -9.58 -5.51
N ARG A 2 20.70 -10.51 -5.99
CA ARG A 2 19.62 -10.13 -6.90
C ARG A 2 18.67 -9.18 -6.17
N ASP A 3 18.21 -8.14 -6.85
CA ASP A 3 17.16 -7.28 -6.31
C ASP A 3 15.84 -8.07 -6.30
N ILE A 4 15.42 -8.47 -5.11
CA ILE A 4 14.21 -9.27 -4.87
C ILE A 4 12.96 -8.49 -5.30
N ILE A 5 12.90 -7.18 -5.05
CA ILE A 5 11.74 -6.36 -5.44
C ILE A 5 11.64 -6.35 -6.95
N LYS A 6 12.76 -6.06 -7.64
CA LYS A 6 12.79 -6.09 -9.10
C LYS A 6 12.33 -7.43 -9.66
N SER A 7 12.80 -8.53 -9.09
CA SER A 7 12.39 -9.87 -9.53
C SER A 7 10.89 -10.12 -9.36
N ILE A 8 10.27 -9.60 -8.31
CA ILE A 8 8.82 -9.74 -8.08
C ILE A 8 8.05 -8.86 -9.07
N VAL A 9 8.46 -7.61 -9.24
CA VAL A 9 7.78 -6.64 -10.13
C VAL A 9 7.89 -7.04 -11.60
N ASP A 10 9.05 -7.56 -12.04
CA ASP A 10 9.25 -8.05 -13.41
C ASP A 10 8.40 -9.32 -13.69
N ALA A 11 8.07 -10.09 -12.66
CA ALA A 11 7.30 -11.34 -12.75
C ALA A 11 5.82 -11.14 -12.36
N ILE A 12 5.28 -9.94 -12.57
CA ILE A 12 3.88 -9.62 -12.27
C ILE A 12 2.92 -10.47 -13.11
N ASP A 13 1.92 -11.06 -12.45
CA ASP A 13 0.88 -11.85 -13.09
C ASP A 13 -0.43 -11.06 -13.11
N TYR A 14 -0.71 -10.38 -14.23
CA TYR A 14 -1.91 -9.55 -14.38
C TYR A 14 -3.22 -10.34 -14.31
N GLN A 15 -3.21 -11.67 -14.38
CA GLN A 15 -4.41 -12.48 -14.10
C GLN A 15 -4.84 -12.40 -12.64
N LYS A 16 -3.93 -11.98 -11.75
CA LYS A 16 -4.16 -11.73 -10.31
C LYS A 16 -4.46 -10.27 -10.00
N MET A 17 -4.81 -9.48 -11.00
CA MET A 17 -5.25 -8.11 -10.79
C MET A 17 -6.52 -8.11 -9.92
N ILE A 18 -6.45 -7.36 -8.83
CA ILE A 18 -7.60 -7.11 -7.96
C ILE A 18 -8.58 -6.23 -8.74
N ARG A 19 -9.86 -6.64 -8.75
CA ARG A 19 -10.89 -5.97 -9.55
C ARG A 19 -11.11 -4.54 -9.08
N HIS A 20 -11.49 -3.67 -10.01
CA HIS A 20 -11.70 -2.23 -9.77
C HIS A 20 -12.80 -1.92 -8.75
N ASP A 21 -13.77 -2.82 -8.57
CA ASP A 21 -14.84 -2.73 -7.58
C ASP A 21 -14.42 -3.28 -6.21
N SER A 22 -13.17 -3.70 -6.08
CA SER A 22 -12.58 -4.32 -4.90
C SER A 22 -11.28 -3.60 -4.48
N HIS A 23 -10.71 -4.06 -3.37
CA HIS A 23 -9.45 -3.55 -2.84
C HIS A 23 -8.62 -4.71 -2.27
N PRO A 24 -7.29 -4.54 -2.11
CA PRO A 24 -6.48 -5.52 -1.41
C PRO A 24 -6.97 -5.74 0.02
N VAL A 25 -6.89 -6.97 0.52
CA VAL A 25 -7.21 -7.27 1.93
C VAL A 25 -6.05 -6.86 2.86
N PHE A 26 -6.33 -6.74 4.16
CA PHE A 26 -5.31 -6.39 5.15
C PHE A 26 -4.13 -7.38 5.09
N GLY A 27 -2.90 -6.85 5.10
CA GLY A 27 -1.68 -7.62 5.02
C GLY A 27 -1.36 -8.21 3.64
N GLN A 28 -2.23 -8.05 2.64
CA GLN A 28 -1.98 -8.59 1.31
C GLN A 28 -0.87 -7.82 0.60
N PHE A 29 0.20 -8.54 0.23
CA PHE A 29 1.24 -8.01 -0.63
C PHE A 29 0.72 -7.83 -2.05
N VAL A 30 0.96 -6.65 -2.61
CA VAL A 30 0.55 -6.28 -3.96
C VAL A 30 1.65 -5.55 -4.69
N VAL A 31 1.69 -5.74 -6.00
CA VAL A 31 2.41 -4.86 -6.91
C VAL A 31 1.43 -3.82 -7.43
N VAL A 32 1.75 -2.55 -7.21
CA VAL A 32 1.03 -1.43 -7.80
C VAL A 32 1.34 -1.40 -9.30
N GLY A 33 0.31 -1.10 -10.11
CA GLY A 33 0.36 -0.99 -11.56
C GLY A 33 1.49 -0.11 -12.10
N PRO A 34 1.65 -0.01 -13.42
CA PRO A 34 2.70 0.80 -14.02
C PRO A 34 2.61 2.25 -13.52
N ASN A 35 3.54 2.61 -12.64
CA ASN A 35 3.68 3.93 -12.06
C ASN A 35 5.04 4.49 -12.50
N PHE A 36 5.11 5.81 -12.69
CA PHE A 36 6.35 6.54 -13.05
C PHE A 36 7.35 6.66 -11.88
N GLY A 37 7.16 5.88 -10.81
CA GLY A 37 7.98 5.90 -9.61
C GLY A 37 9.11 4.86 -9.61
N PRO A 38 10.00 4.91 -8.59
CA PRO A 38 11.02 3.91 -8.38
C PRO A 38 10.41 2.52 -8.16
N ILE A 39 11.12 1.47 -8.56
CA ILE A 39 10.60 0.09 -8.50
C ILE A 39 10.28 -0.35 -7.07
N GLU A 40 11.00 0.20 -6.11
CA GLU A 40 10.82 -0.01 -4.67
C GLU A 40 9.47 0.50 -4.17
N SER A 41 8.92 1.54 -4.79
CA SER A 41 7.57 2.04 -4.47
C SER A 41 6.45 1.22 -5.08
N ARG A 42 6.76 0.21 -5.90
CA ARG A 42 5.74 -0.61 -6.57
C ARG A 42 5.31 -1.81 -5.74
N LEU A 43 6.14 -2.30 -4.81
CA LEU A 43 5.79 -3.45 -3.96
C LEU A 43 5.49 -2.97 -2.54
N GLY A 44 4.34 -3.35 -2.02
CA GLY A 44 3.92 -3.07 -0.64
C GLY A 44 2.84 -4.03 -0.17
N TYR A 45 2.48 -3.98 1.10
CA TYR A 45 1.29 -4.67 1.62
C TYR A 45 0.27 -3.69 2.17
N CYS A 46 -1.01 -4.03 2.04
CA CYS A 46 -2.13 -3.16 2.41
C CYS A 46 -2.34 -3.12 3.92
N VAL A 47 -2.47 -1.91 4.48
CA VAL A 47 -2.75 -1.72 5.92
C VAL A 47 -4.04 -0.97 6.20
N GLN A 48 -4.53 -0.16 5.26
CA GLN A 48 -5.79 0.58 5.39
C GLN A 48 -6.34 0.95 4.01
N VAL A 49 -7.66 0.98 3.89
CA VAL A 49 -8.40 1.42 2.70
C VAL A 49 -9.41 2.49 3.11
N ARG A 50 -9.35 3.65 2.47
CA ARG A 50 -10.34 4.73 2.65
C ARG A 50 -11.17 4.84 1.38
N LYS A 51 -12.46 4.53 1.50
CA LYS A 51 -13.33 4.27 0.36
C LYS A 51 -13.73 5.56 -0.35
N LYS A 52 -13.60 5.58 -1.69
CA LYS A 52 -14.14 6.60 -2.60
C LYS A 52 -13.73 8.06 -2.32
N VAL A 53 -12.61 8.28 -1.64
CA VAL A 53 -12.10 9.61 -1.30
C VAL A 53 -10.84 10.00 -2.08
N GLY A 54 -10.34 9.10 -2.93
CA GLY A 54 -9.18 9.32 -3.77
C GLY A 54 -9.53 9.92 -5.14
N GLN A 55 -8.50 10.08 -5.97
CA GLN A 55 -8.62 10.61 -7.33
C GLN A 55 -9.71 9.88 -8.13
N PHE A 56 -10.54 10.65 -8.84
CA PHE A 56 -11.67 10.14 -9.64
C PHE A 56 -12.68 9.27 -8.85
N GLY A 57 -12.77 9.44 -7.53
CA GLY A 57 -13.65 8.65 -6.68
C GLY A 57 -13.13 7.22 -6.43
N SER A 58 -11.84 6.97 -6.69
CA SER A 58 -11.17 5.74 -6.30
C SER A 58 -10.97 5.65 -4.79
N ASP A 59 -10.59 4.47 -4.31
CA ASP A 59 -10.16 4.30 -2.94
C ASP A 59 -8.74 4.85 -2.74
N ILE A 60 -8.46 5.40 -1.56
CA ILE A 60 -7.09 5.64 -1.11
C ILE A 60 -6.64 4.38 -0.35
N VAL A 61 -5.60 3.73 -0.86
CA VAL A 61 -5.01 2.52 -0.28
C VAL A 61 -3.68 2.86 0.36
N PHE A 62 -3.53 2.49 1.62
CA PHE A 62 -2.30 2.67 2.37
C PHE A 62 -1.46 1.41 2.25
N LEU A 63 -0.27 1.55 1.68
CA LEU A 63 0.68 0.46 1.53
C LEU A 63 1.90 0.70 2.42
N ARG A 64 2.27 -0.30 3.21
CA ARG A 64 3.60 -0.35 3.83
C ARG A 64 4.58 -0.86 2.78
N HIS A 65 5.70 -0.15 2.63
CA HIS A 65 6.81 -0.54 1.76
C HIS A 65 7.96 -1.16 2.53
N ARG A 66 8.92 -1.73 1.78
CA ARG A 66 10.06 -2.50 2.29
C ARG A 66 10.81 -1.81 3.43
N ASP A 67 11.04 -0.51 3.31
CA ASP A 67 11.79 0.31 4.27
C ASP A 67 11.01 0.65 5.55
N GLY A 68 9.73 0.25 5.62
CA GLY A 68 8.81 0.57 6.70
C GLY A 68 8.03 1.87 6.48
N ASN A 69 8.29 2.61 5.39
CA ASN A 69 7.50 3.78 5.05
C ASN A 69 6.08 3.38 4.66
N LEU A 70 5.14 4.25 5.01
CA LEU A 70 3.74 4.11 4.65
C LEU A 70 3.48 5.05 3.48
N THR A 71 2.78 4.62 2.45
CA THR A 71 2.49 5.46 1.29
C THR A 71 1.03 5.31 0.91
N THR A 72 0.39 6.43 0.55
CA THR A 72 -0.96 6.41 -0.01
C THR A 72 -0.89 6.25 -1.53
N HIS A 73 -1.70 5.32 -2.05
CA HIS A 73 -1.91 5.05 -3.46
C HIS A 73 -3.38 5.26 -3.80
N GLU A 74 -3.66 5.86 -4.93
CA GLU A 74 -5.01 6.18 -5.40
C GLU A 74 -5.02 6.20 -6.93
N ASN A 75 -6.16 5.87 -7.53
CA ASN A 75 -6.27 5.71 -8.98
C ASN A 75 -5.20 4.76 -9.58
N ASN A 76 -4.84 3.72 -8.82
CA ASN A 76 -3.92 2.66 -9.25
C ASN A 76 -4.65 1.33 -9.39
N CYS A 77 -4.09 0.43 -10.21
CA CYS A 77 -4.43 -0.99 -10.15
C CYS A 77 -3.47 -1.73 -9.20
N TYR A 78 -3.96 -2.81 -8.60
CA TYR A 78 -3.21 -3.65 -7.67
C TYR A 78 -3.19 -5.08 -8.17
N VAL A 79 -2.03 -5.71 -8.19
CA VAL A 79 -1.87 -7.11 -8.59
C VAL A 79 -1.38 -7.90 -7.39
N ALA A 80 -2.14 -8.90 -6.98
CA ALA A 80 -1.76 -9.75 -5.85
C ALA A 80 -0.51 -10.56 -6.21
N VAL A 81 0.46 -10.61 -5.30
CA VAL A 81 1.63 -11.47 -5.47
C VAL A 81 1.27 -12.93 -5.19
N SER A 82 2.00 -13.87 -5.78
CA SER A 82 1.93 -15.29 -5.42
C SER A 82 2.51 -15.55 -4.03
N GLU A 83 2.15 -16.68 -3.40
CA GLU A 83 2.74 -17.10 -2.12
C GLU A 83 4.27 -17.17 -2.14
N GLN A 84 4.85 -17.60 -3.27
CA GLN A 84 6.31 -17.65 -3.42
C GLN A 84 6.92 -16.24 -3.47
N GLN A 85 6.27 -15.31 -4.18
CA GLN A 85 6.69 -13.91 -4.20
C GLN A 85 6.48 -13.25 -2.83
N GLU A 86 5.43 -13.59 -2.10
CA GLU A 86 5.20 -13.12 -0.73
C GLU A 86 6.31 -13.58 0.21
N ARG A 87 6.70 -14.86 0.18
CA ARG A 87 7.83 -15.36 0.98
C ARG A 87 9.11 -14.57 0.70
N LEU A 88 9.37 -14.26 -0.56
CA LEU A 88 10.51 -13.42 -0.96
C LEU A 88 10.36 -11.97 -0.46
N ALA A 89 9.17 -11.38 -0.59
CA ALA A 89 8.88 -10.03 -0.11
C ALA A 89 9.10 -9.93 1.41
N ARG A 90 8.54 -10.84 2.19
CA ARG A 90 8.71 -10.90 3.65
C ARG A 90 10.18 -10.94 4.07
N SER A 91 11.07 -11.54 3.29
CA SER A 91 12.51 -11.61 3.60
C SER A 91 13.26 -10.27 3.52
N VAL A 92 12.68 -9.26 2.86
CA VAL A 92 13.34 -7.96 2.64
C VAL A 92 12.63 -6.79 3.32
N PHE A 93 11.41 -6.99 3.82
CA PHE A 93 10.61 -5.96 4.49
C PHE A 93 11.05 -5.78 5.94
N LYS A 94 11.10 -4.52 6.38
CA LYS A 94 11.46 -4.13 7.75
C LYS A 94 10.34 -4.40 8.77
N VAL A 95 9.09 -4.30 8.33
CA VAL A 95 7.87 -4.53 9.11
C VAL A 95 7.03 -5.52 8.34
N LEU A 96 6.46 -6.51 9.02
CA LEU A 96 5.56 -7.50 8.45
C LEU A 96 4.09 -7.21 8.80
N PRO A 97 3.13 -7.72 8.02
CA PRO A 97 1.70 -7.53 8.30
C PRO A 97 1.28 -7.90 9.72
N ASP A 98 1.89 -8.95 10.28
CA ASP A 98 1.56 -9.48 11.61
C ASP A 98 2.07 -8.57 12.76
N GLU A 99 2.84 -7.53 12.44
CA GLU A 99 3.37 -6.52 13.36
C GLU A 99 2.61 -5.17 13.27
N GLU A 100 1.58 -5.09 12.43
CA GLU A 100 0.74 -3.90 12.31
C GLU A 100 -0.37 -3.88 13.37
N GLU A 101 -0.70 -2.68 13.84
CA GLU A 101 -1.72 -2.44 14.87
C GLU A 101 -2.80 -1.51 14.28
N PRO A 102 -3.75 -2.02 13.47
CA PRO A 102 -4.74 -1.19 12.79
C PRO A 102 -5.66 -0.40 13.75
N GLU A 103 -5.75 -0.83 15.00
CA GLU A 103 -6.48 -0.14 16.08
C GLU A 103 -5.83 1.20 16.46
N LEU A 104 -4.51 1.34 16.28
CA LEU A 104 -3.80 2.61 16.47
C LEU A 104 -4.05 3.60 15.34
N GLY A 105 -4.47 3.10 14.17
CA GLY A 105 -4.80 3.88 12.99
C GLY A 105 -3.60 4.50 12.27
N TYR A 106 -3.90 5.14 11.14
CA TYR A 106 -2.90 5.70 10.23
C TYR A 106 -3.23 7.14 9.88
N ARG A 107 -2.21 7.96 9.62
CA ARG A 107 -2.36 9.34 9.14
C ARG A 107 -2.10 9.39 7.65
N ASP A 108 -2.97 10.08 6.92
CA ASP A 108 -2.68 10.45 5.52
C ASP A 108 -1.66 11.61 5.48
N PRO A 109 -1.17 11.99 4.29
CA PRO A 109 -0.25 13.11 4.12
C PRO A 109 -0.80 14.47 4.57
N ASN A 110 -2.12 14.62 4.67
CA ASN A 110 -2.79 15.83 5.13
C ASN A 110 -3.02 15.83 6.66
N GLY A 111 -2.59 14.78 7.37
CA GLY A 111 -2.71 14.63 8.82
C GLY A 111 -4.02 14.00 9.30
N VAL A 112 -4.91 13.59 8.40
CA VAL A 112 -6.18 12.91 8.73
C VAL A 112 -5.88 11.53 9.30
N HIS A 113 -6.13 11.36 10.59
CA HIS A 113 -5.93 10.13 11.34
C HIS A 113 -7.24 9.33 11.44
N GLU A 114 -7.20 8.06 11.03
CA GLU A 114 -8.34 7.16 11.10
C GLU A 114 -7.91 5.75 11.49
N THR A 115 -8.75 5.06 12.27
CA THR A 115 -8.49 3.74 12.86
C THR A 115 -9.30 2.66 12.18
N GLY A 116 -8.75 1.44 12.08
CA GLY A 116 -9.38 0.31 11.42
C GLY A 116 -8.91 0.10 9.98
N PHE A 117 -9.34 -1.00 9.38
CA PHE A 117 -8.88 -1.43 8.07
C PHE A 117 -9.63 -0.76 6.91
N VAL A 118 -10.96 -0.87 6.86
CA VAL A 118 -11.79 -0.24 5.82
C VAL A 118 -12.56 0.93 6.42
N ILE A 119 -12.35 2.12 5.86
CA ILE A 119 -12.99 3.36 6.32
C ILE A 119 -13.96 3.85 5.25
N GLU A 120 -15.24 3.89 5.63
CA GLU A 120 -16.29 4.55 4.84
C GLU A 120 -16.41 6.02 5.27
N ASN A 121 -16.77 6.91 4.33
CA ASN A 121 -16.97 8.35 4.58
C ASN A 121 -15.77 9.06 5.22
N SER A 122 -14.54 8.69 4.83
CA SER A 122 -13.31 9.28 5.34
C SER A 122 -13.24 10.80 5.13
N ALA A 123 -12.61 11.50 6.09
CA ALA A 123 -12.31 12.93 5.96
C ALA A 123 -11.16 13.25 4.98
N SER A 124 -10.44 12.22 4.50
CA SER A 124 -9.33 12.36 3.56
C SER A 124 -9.79 12.98 2.24
N LYS A 125 -8.82 13.53 1.51
CA LYS A 125 -9.04 14.08 0.18
C LYS A 125 -7.98 13.54 -0.77
N ALA A 126 -8.39 13.34 -2.02
CA ALA A 126 -7.49 13.03 -3.12
C ALA A 126 -6.30 13.98 -3.15
N ALA A 127 -5.10 13.47 -3.43
CA ALA A 127 -3.92 14.30 -3.53
C ALA A 127 -4.05 15.24 -4.73
N THR A 128 -3.67 16.51 -4.52
CA THR A 128 -3.69 17.56 -5.55
C THR A 128 -2.53 17.46 -6.54
N GLY A 129 -1.65 16.46 -6.44
CA GLY A 129 -0.61 16.15 -7.42
C GLY A 129 0.07 14.80 -7.22
N GLY A 130 0.48 14.15 -8.32
CA GLY A 130 1.40 12.99 -8.39
C GLY A 130 0.90 11.64 -7.85
N HIS A 131 1.50 10.53 -8.34
CA HIS A 131 0.97 9.15 -8.26
C HIS A 131 1.15 8.41 -6.91
N SER A 132 1.75 9.01 -5.89
CA SER A 132 1.87 8.45 -4.53
C SER A 132 2.56 9.44 -3.58
N VAL A 133 2.20 9.42 -2.30
CA VAL A 133 2.80 10.31 -1.29
C VAL A 133 3.32 9.50 -0.09
N VAL A 134 4.62 9.67 0.20
CA VAL A 134 5.32 8.94 1.27
C VAL A 134 5.02 9.59 2.64
N ILE A 135 4.69 8.75 3.61
CA ILE A 135 4.44 9.09 5.01
C ILE A 135 5.50 8.39 5.87
N THR A 136 6.27 9.19 6.62
CA THR A 136 7.16 8.67 7.65
C THR A 136 6.40 8.60 8.97
N VAL A 137 6.05 7.39 9.41
CA VAL A 137 5.49 7.19 10.76
C VAL A 137 6.64 7.22 11.77
N ARG A 138 6.74 8.28 12.56
CA ARG A 138 7.59 8.28 13.76
C ARG A 138 6.86 7.49 14.84
N ARG A 139 7.36 6.30 15.21
CA ARG A 139 6.91 5.66 16.46
C ARG A 139 7.33 6.59 17.60
N SER A 140 6.37 7.17 18.31
CA SER A 140 6.63 7.85 19.57
C SER A 140 7.13 6.79 20.55
N THR A 141 8.41 6.82 20.89
CA THR A 141 8.94 6.04 22.01
C THR A 141 8.40 6.67 23.29
N SER A 142 7.48 5.98 23.95
CA SER A 142 7.16 6.21 25.36
C SER A 142 8.29 5.71 26.25
#